data_AF-A0A7K8WYN2-F1
#
_entry.id   AF-A0A7K8WYN2-F1
#
_cell.length_a   1.000
_cell.length_b   1.000
_cell.length_c   1.000
_cell.angle_alpha   90.00
_cell.angle_beta   90.00
_cell.angle_gamma   90.00
#
_symmetry.space_group_name_H-M   'P 1'
#
loop_
_entity.id
_entity.type
_entity.pdbx_description
1 polymer ?
#
loop_
_entity_poly.entity_id
_entity_poly.type
_entity_poly.pdbx_seq_one_letter_code
_entity_poly.pdbx_strand_id
1 'polypeptide(L)'
;ITNLCVIGGDGSLTGADIFRSEWAGLLDELVRDGQISEEVARENCRLNIVGLVGSIDNDFCGTDMTIGTDSALHRIMEVIDAITTTAQSHQRTFVLEVMGRHCGYLALVSGLASGADWLFIPESPPEDGWEDLMCERLGE
;
A
#
# COMPACT_ATOMS: atom_id res chain seq x y z
N ILE A 1 -27.65 6.58 7.44
CA ILE A 1 -26.97 5.33 7.02
C ILE A 1 -26.00 4.97 8.15
N THR A 2 -26.15 3.79 8.75
CA THR A 2 -25.32 3.32 9.88
C THR A 2 -24.45 2.12 9.55
N ASN A 3 -24.47 1.68 8.29
CA ASN A 3 -23.61 0.63 7.79
C ASN A 3 -22.69 1.25 6.74
N LEU A 4 -21.39 1.27 7.01
CA LEU A 4 -20.38 1.89 6.17
C LEU A 4 -19.37 0.83 5.73
N CYS A 5 -19.16 0.72 4.42
CA CYS A 5 -18.06 -0.06 3.86
C CYS A 5 -16.99 0.92 3.37
N VAL A 6 -15.78 0.79 3.90
CA VAL A 6 -14.64 1.66 3.56
C VAL A 6 -13.61 0.83 2.82
N ILE A 7 -13.24 1.26 1.61
CA ILE A 7 -12.20 0.63 0.80
C ILE A 7 -11.05 1.63 0.67
N GLY A 8 -9.87 1.28 1.17
CA GLY A 8 -8.72 2.16 1.12
C GLY A 8 -7.49 1.60 1.83
N GLY A 9 -6.48 2.45 1.99
CA GLY A 9 -5.24 2.10 2.68
C GLY A 9 -5.32 2.25 4.20
N ASP A 10 -4.17 2.16 4.83
CA ASP A 10 -3.97 2.27 6.29
C ASP A 10 -4.65 3.51 6.90
N GLY A 11 -4.46 4.70 6.31
CA GLY A 11 -4.98 5.96 6.81
C GLY A 11 -6.50 6.06 6.67
N SER A 12 -7.06 5.50 5.59
CA SER A 12 -8.51 5.46 5.39
C SER A 12 -9.19 4.57 6.44
N LEU A 13 -8.62 3.40 6.71
CA LEU A 13 -9.16 2.47 7.70
C LEU A 13 -8.98 2.97 9.13
N THR A 14 -7.85 3.61 9.42
CA THR A 14 -7.60 4.27 10.71
C THR A 14 -8.60 5.42 10.94
N GLY A 15 -8.84 6.25 9.92
CA GLY A 15 -9.84 7.31 10.00
C GLY A 15 -11.27 6.77 10.22
N ALA A 16 -11.61 5.63 9.60
CA ALA A 16 -12.89 4.98 9.81
C ALA A 16 -13.05 4.46 11.25
N ASP A 17 -11.99 3.90 11.84
CA ASP A 17 -12.02 3.42 13.23
C ASP A 17 -12.16 4.56 14.25
N ILE A 18 -11.46 5.68 14.02
CA ILE A 18 -11.62 6.91 14.81
C ILE A 18 -13.05 7.42 14.69
N PHE A 19 -13.58 7.52 13.46
CA PHE A 19 -14.95 7.97 13.22
C PHE A 19 -16.00 7.11 13.93
N ARG A 20 -15.80 5.78 13.96
CA ARG A 20 -16.67 4.87 14.73
C ARG A 20 -16.59 5.12 16.23
N SER A 21 -15.39 5.38 16.75
CA SER A 21 -15.16 5.64 18.17
C SER A 21 -15.79 6.96 18.62
N GLU A 22 -15.76 7.98 17.75
CA GLU A 22 -16.32 9.31 18.01
C GLU A 22 -17.81 9.43 17.68
N TRP A 23 -18.41 8.41 17.06
CA TRP A 23 -19.80 8.43 16.56
C TRP A 23 -20.84 8.88 17.60
N ALA A 24 -20.72 8.42 18.85
CA ALA A 24 -21.65 8.80 19.91
C ALA A 24 -21.59 10.31 20.21
N GLY A 25 -20.38 10.89 20.28
CA GLY A 25 -20.21 12.32 20.52
C GLY A 25 -20.70 13.17 19.34
N LEU A 26 -20.50 12.68 18.11
CA LEU A 26 -21.03 13.32 16.91
C LEU A 26 -22.56 13.34 16.88
N LEU A 27 -23.22 12.26 17.33
CA LEU A 27 -24.68 12.24 17.45
C LEU A 27 -25.18 13.24 18.50
N ASP A 28 -24.52 13.34 19.65
CA ASP A 28 -24.89 14.31 20.70
C ASP A 28 -24.78 15.76 20.20
N GLU A 29 -23.73 16.07 19.43
CA GLU A 29 -23.55 17.37 18.78
C GLU A 29 -24.65 17.67 17.76
N LEU A 30 -24.99 16.70 16.90
CA LEU A 30 -26.05 16.86 15.90
C LEU A 30 -27.44 17.07 16.54
N VAL A 31 -27.71 16.44 17.68
CA VAL A 31 -28.95 16.67 18.45
C VAL A 31 -28.96 18.07 19.04
N ARG A 32 -27.85 18.50 19.67
CA ARG A 32 -27.71 19.84 20.26
C ARG A 32 -27.91 20.95 19.23
N ASP A 33 -27.40 20.75 18.02
CA ASP A 33 -27.50 21.70 16.91
C ASP A 33 -28.87 21.65 16.20
N GLY A 34 -29.77 20.75 16.64
CA GLY A 34 -31.11 20.60 16.08
C GLY A 34 -31.15 19.99 14.68
N GLN A 35 -30.04 19.38 14.22
CA GLN A 35 -29.98 18.74 12.90
C GLN A 35 -30.70 17.38 12.88
N ILE A 36 -30.70 16.66 14.00
CA ILE A 36 -31.40 15.38 14.17
C ILE A 36 -32.22 15.38 15.46
N SER A 37 -33.29 14.58 15.51
CA SER A 37 -34.06 14.36 16.74
C SER A 37 -33.36 13.34 17.65
N GLU A 38 -33.66 13.40 18.96
CA GLU A 38 -33.17 12.40 19.93
C GLU A 38 -33.59 10.98 19.59
N GLU A 39 -34.75 10.80 18.96
CA GLU A 39 -35.26 9.50 18.53
C GLU A 39 -34.41 8.92 17.41
N VAL A 40 -34.09 9.73 16.39
CA VAL A 40 -33.18 9.35 15.30
C VAL A 40 -31.78 9.04 15.82
N ALA A 41 -31.27 9.82 16.79
CA ALA A 41 -29.98 9.54 17.41
C ALA A 41 -29.98 8.20 18.16
N ARG A 42 -31.07 7.86 18.85
CA ARG A 42 -31.22 6.58 19.57
C ARG A 42 -31.27 5.38 18.62
N GLU A 43 -32.04 5.50 17.54
CA GLU A 43 -32.15 4.46 16.52
C GLU A 43 -30.82 4.20 15.80
N ASN A 44 -29.99 5.24 15.67
CA ASN A 44 -28.73 5.19 14.93
C ASN A 44 -27.49 5.22 15.85
N CYS A 45 -27.63 4.82 17.11
CA CYS A 45 -26.56 4.89 18.12
C CYS A 45 -25.31 4.05 17.81
N ARG A 46 -25.39 3.10 16.87
CA ARG A 46 -24.26 2.27 16.45
C ARG A 46 -23.94 2.49 14.97
N LEU A 47 -22.66 2.74 14.73
CA LEU A 47 -22.08 2.72 13.39
C LEU A 47 -21.37 1.37 13.17
N ASN A 48 -21.85 0.61 12.20
CA ASN A 48 -21.23 -0.62 11.73
C ASN A 48 -20.27 -0.29 10.59
N ILE A 49 -18.99 -0.64 10.76
CA ILE A 49 -17.97 -0.42 9.74
C ILE A 49 -17.36 -1.74 9.31
N VAL A 50 -17.20 -1.90 8.00
CA VAL A 50 -16.38 -2.95 7.38
C VAL A 50 -15.29 -2.29 6.55
N GLY A 51 -14.04 -2.71 6.76
CA GLY A 51 -12.88 -2.22 6.03
C GLY A 51 -12.39 -3.25 5.00
N LEU A 52 -12.07 -2.78 3.79
CA LEU A 52 -11.36 -3.54 2.78
C LEU A 52 -10.08 -2.80 2.43
N VAL A 53 -8.97 -3.54 2.38
CA VAL A 53 -7.66 -2.93 2.13
C VAL A 53 -7.43 -2.82 0.63
N GLY A 54 -7.48 -1.58 0.13
CA GLY A 54 -7.10 -1.21 -1.23
C GLY A 54 -5.80 -0.43 -1.22
N SER A 55 -4.71 -1.09 -1.58
CA SER A 55 -3.35 -0.53 -1.63
C SER A 55 -2.52 -1.32 -2.64
N ILE A 56 -1.61 -0.64 -3.33
CA ILE A 56 -0.61 -1.30 -4.19
C ILE A 56 0.62 -1.74 -3.41
N ASP A 57 0.85 -1.15 -2.24
CA ASP A 57 2.11 -1.28 -1.50
C ASP A 57 2.19 -2.58 -0.68
N ASN A 58 1.05 -3.26 -0.46
CA ASN A 58 0.91 -4.42 0.42
C ASN A 58 1.38 -4.17 1.86
N ASP A 59 1.06 -2.98 2.38
CA ASP A 59 1.58 -2.41 3.62
C ASP A 59 0.67 -2.60 4.85
N PHE A 60 -0.43 -3.34 4.71
CA PHE A 60 -1.40 -3.51 5.80
C PHE A 60 -1.22 -4.84 6.55
N CYS A 61 -0.80 -4.76 7.81
CA CYS A 61 -0.71 -5.94 8.68
C CYS A 61 -2.10 -6.54 8.93
N GLY A 62 -2.27 -7.84 8.66
CA GLY A 62 -3.52 -8.57 8.88
C GLY A 62 -4.20 -9.07 7.60
N THR A 63 -3.67 -8.69 6.43
CA THR A 63 -3.97 -9.35 5.16
C THR A 63 -2.68 -9.84 4.52
N ASP A 64 -2.71 -10.98 3.85
CA ASP A 64 -1.55 -11.49 3.11
C ASP A 64 -1.34 -10.71 1.81
N MET A 65 -2.43 -10.20 1.23
CA MET A 65 -2.44 -9.43 -0.03
C MET A 65 -3.45 -8.29 0.02
N THR A 66 -3.07 -7.12 -0.45
CA THR A 66 -3.96 -5.96 -0.65
C THR A 66 -4.52 -5.89 -2.06
N ILE A 67 -5.71 -5.30 -2.19
CA ILE A 67 -6.34 -5.10 -3.51
C ILE A 67 -5.55 -4.04 -4.27
N GLY A 68 -4.95 -4.44 -5.39
CA GLY A 68 -4.18 -3.55 -6.27
C GLY A 68 -2.73 -3.96 -6.47
N THR A 69 -2.15 -4.71 -5.53
CA THR A 69 -0.74 -5.13 -5.57
C THR A 69 -0.39 -5.92 -6.82
N ASP A 70 -1.19 -6.93 -7.17
CA ASP A 70 -0.97 -7.75 -8.37
C ASP A 70 -1.07 -6.91 -9.67
N SER A 71 -2.02 -5.98 -9.72
CA SER A 71 -2.16 -5.08 -10.86
C SER A 71 -0.96 -4.13 -11.00
N ALA A 72 -0.44 -3.61 -9.89
CA ALA A 72 0.76 -2.78 -9.87
C ALA A 72 2.00 -3.58 -10.28
N LEU A 73 2.17 -4.79 -9.74
CA LEU A 73 3.23 -5.72 -10.12
C LEU A 73 3.21 -6.01 -11.63
N HIS A 74 2.03 -6.27 -12.19
CA HIS A 74 1.88 -6.49 -13.62
C HIS A 74 2.35 -5.28 -14.44
N ARG A 75 2.05 -4.05 -14.03
CA ARG A 75 2.55 -2.84 -14.70
C ARG A 75 4.07 -2.72 -14.60
N ILE A 76 4.66 -3.05 -13.45
CA ILE A 76 6.12 -3.03 -13.27
C ILE A 76 6.77 -4.04 -14.22
N MET A 77 6.24 -5.26 -14.28
CA MET A 77 6.76 -6.32 -15.16
C MET A 77 6.67 -5.94 -16.64
N GLU A 78 5.57 -5.33 -17.09
CA GLU A 78 5.46 -4.84 -18.47
C GLU A 78 6.55 -3.82 -18.83
N VAL A 79 6.90 -2.92 -17.89
CA VAL A 79 7.96 -1.93 -18.08
C VAL A 79 9.33 -2.59 -18.13
N ILE A 80 9.59 -3.55 -17.23
CA ILE A 80 10.84 -4.31 -17.22
C ILE A 80 11.01 -5.09 -18.53
N ASP A 81 9.99 -5.80 -18.99
CA ASP A 81 10.03 -6.56 -20.24
C ASP A 81 10.29 -5.65 -21.45
N ALA A 82 9.65 -4.48 -21.49
CA ALA A 82 9.85 -3.51 -22.56
C ALA A 82 11.30 -3.00 -22.60
N ILE A 83 11.91 -2.72 -21.45
CA ILE A 83 13.27 -2.19 -21.36
C ILE A 83 14.32 -3.28 -21.60
N THR A 84 14.08 -4.51 -21.16
CA THR A 84 15.04 -5.63 -21.22
C THR A 84 15.57 -5.86 -22.63
N THR A 85 14.70 -5.79 -23.65
CA THR A 85 15.10 -5.93 -25.06
C THR A 85 16.14 -4.89 -25.50
N THR A 86 16.01 -3.67 -25.00
CA THR A 86 16.95 -2.57 -25.28
C THR A 86 18.23 -2.66 -24.47
N ALA A 87 18.14 -3.17 -23.23
CA ALA A 87 19.28 -3.40 -22.35
C ALA A 87 20.26 -4.42 -22.94
N GLN A 88 19.72 -5.56 -23.40
CA GLN A 88 20.51 -6.63 -24.01
C GLN A 88 21.21 -6.19 -25.30
N SER A 89 20.56 -5.34 -26.11
CA SER A 89 21.11 -4.87 -27.39
C SER A 89 22.32 -3.94 -27.25
N HIS A 90 22.42 -3.21 -26.14
CA HIS A 90 23.45 -2.20 -25.93
C HIS A 90 24.30 -2.41 -24.67
N GLN A 91 24.15 -3.55 -23.99
CA GLN A 91 24.82 -3.85 -22.71
C GLN A 91 24.66 -2.70 -21.70
N ARG A 92 23.42 -2.23 -21.52
CA ARG A 92 23.10 -1.14 -20.59
C ARG A 92 22.59 -1.69 -19.27
N THR A 93 23.06 -1.12 -18.17
CA THR A 93 22.48 -1.28 -16.85
C THR A 93 21.34 -0.28 -16.67
N PHE A 94 20.19 -0.74 -16.18
CA PHE A 94 19.06 0.10 -15.84
C PHE A 94 18.80 0.07 -14.34
N VAL A 95 18.50 1.23 -13.77
CA VAL A 95 18.02 1.37 -12.40
C VAL A 95 16.54 1.75 -12.48
N LEU A 96 15.68 0.91 -11.89
CA LEU A 96 14.23 1.13 -11.87
C LEU A 96 13.78 1.45 -10.45
N GLU A 97 13.20 2.64 -10.26
CA GLU A 97 12.53 3.04 -9.02
C GLU A 97 11.06 2.60 -9.07
N VAL A 98 10.63 1.84 -8.06
CA VAL A 98 9.25 1.35 -7.93
C VAL A 98 8.55 1.99 -6.74
N MET A 99 7.22 1.97 -6.74
CA MET A 99 6.42 2.37 -5.59
C MET A 99 6.55 1.37 -4.43
N GLY A 100 5.97 1.71 -3.27
CA GLY A 100 6.12 0.95 -2.03
C GLY A 100 6.18 1.83 -0.80
N ARG A 101 6.57 3.11 -0.94
CA ARG A 101 6.76 4.09 0.15
C ARG A 101 7.64 3.56 1.29
N HIS A 102 7.06 2.88 2.26
CA HIS A 102 7.74 2.29 3.43
C HIS A 102 7.76 0.75 3.40
N CYS A 103 7.16 0.14 2.38
CA CYS A 103 7.14 -1.30 2.15
C CYS A 103 7.88 -1.64 0.84
N GLY A 104 8.83 -2.56 0.92
CA GLY A 104 9.60 -3.08 -0.21
C GLY A 104 8.95 -4.24 -0.94
N TYR A 105 7.70 -4.60 -0.63
CA TYR A 105 7.05 -5.79 -1.21
C TYR A 105 7.03 -5.77 -2.74
N LEU A 106 6.63 -4.65 -3.35
CA LEU A 106 6.63 -4.51 -4.81
C LEU A 106 8.03 -4.66 -5.40
N ALA A 107 9.04 -4.03 -4.81
CA ALA A 107 10.43 -4.13 -5.25
C ALA A 107 10.97 -5.56 -5.13
N LEU A 108 10.69 -6.23 -4.01
CA LEU A 108 11.12 -7.61 -3.75
C LEU A 108 10.51 -8.58 -4.76
N VAL A 109 9.18 -8.53 -4.94
CA VAL A 109 8.48 -9.47 -5.83
C VAL A 109 8.81 -9.17 -7.30
N SER A 110 8.93 -7.90 -7.67
CA SER A 110 9.35 -7.51 -9.02
C SER A 110 10.79 -7.95 -9.32
N GLY A 111 11.70 -7.76 -8.37
CA GLY A 111 13.09 -8.22 -8.49
C GLY A 111 13.19 -9.73 -8.61
N LEU A 112 12.41 -10.48 -7.82
CA LEU A 112 12.34 -11.93 -7.91
C LEU A 112 11.75 -12.41 -9.24
N ALA A 113 10.67 -11.78 -9.71
CA ALA A 113 10.00 -12.17 -10.95
C ALA A 113 10.81 -11.84 -12.21
N SER A 114 11.53 -10.72 -12.21
CA SER A 114 12.39 -10.30 -13.33
C SER A 114 13.80 -10.88 -13.28
N GLY A 115 14.23 -11.42 -12.15
CA GLY A 115 15.61 -11.86 -11.95
C GLY A 115 16.59 -10.71 -11.86
N ALA A 116 16.23 -9.63 -11.17
CA ALA A 116 17.08 -8.45 -11.02
C ALA A 116 18.43 -8.77 -10.36
N ASP A 117 19.51 -8.17 -10.87
CA ASP A 117 20.88 -8.37 -10.36
C ASP A 117 21.06 -7.83 -8.93
N TRP A 118 20.35 -6.74 -8.62
CA TRP A 118 20.36 -6.08 -7.32
C TRP A 118 19.00 -5.47 -7.00
N LEU A 119 18.65 -5.38 -5.72
CA LEU A 119 17.44 -4.72 -5.23
C LEU A 119 17.70 -4.00 -3.92
N PHE A 120 16.95 -2.92 -3.69
CA PHE A 120 16.96 -2.18 -2.42
C PHE A 120 15.56 -2.20 -1.84
N ILE A 121 15.44 -2.58 -0.56
CA ILE A 121 14.17 -2.54 0.19
C ILE A 121 14.38 -1.91 1.56
N PRO A 122 13.41 -1.13 2.06
CA PRO A 122 13.52 -0.48 3.36
C PRO A 122 13.56 -1.47 4.53
N GLU A 123 12.97 -2.66 4.38
CA GLU A 123 12.96 -3.70 5.43
C GLU A 123 14.31 -4.39 5.61
N SER A 124 15.17 -4.35 4.59
CA SER A 124 16.53 -4.90 4.63
C SER A 124 17.49 -3.91 3.97
N PRO A 125 17.87 -2.82 4.66
CA PRO A 125 18.82 -1.85 4.15
C PRO A 125 20.15 -2.52 3.79
N PRO A 126 20.88 -2.00 2.77
CA PRO A 126 22.19 -2.52 2.42
C PRO A 126 23.19 -2.33 3.57
N GLU A 127 24.05 -3.32 3.78
CA GLU A 127 25.17 -3.23 4.73
C GLU A 127 26.30 -2.35 4.17
N ASP A 128 27.18 -1.86 5.03
CA ASP A 128 28.36 -1.09 4.61
C ASP A 128 29.20 -1.89 3.61
N GLY A 129 29.62 -1.25 2.51
CA GLY A 129 30.38 -1.90 1.44
C GLY A 129 29.51 -2.58 0.36
N TRP A 130 28.19 -2.36 0.37
CA TRP A 130 27.30 -2.81 -0.70
C TRP A 130 27.70 -2.25 -2.07
N GLU A 131 28.34 -1.09 -2.12
CA GLU A 131 28.78 -0.45 -3.37
C GLU A 131 29.79 -1.33 -4.12
N ASP A 132 30.79 -1.84 -3.38
CA ASP A 132 31.83 -2.70 -3.93
C ASP A 132 31.24 -4.05 -4.34
N LEU A 133 30.39 -4.64 -3.48
CA LEU A 133 29.75 -5.92 -3.74
C LEU A 133 28.81 -5.88 -4.96
N MET A 134 28.06 -4.78 -5.12
CA MET A 134 27.22 -4.55 -6.29
C MET A 134 28.09 -4.41 -7.56
N CYS A 135 29.19 -3.66 -7.50
CA CYS A 135 30.09 -3.51 -8.64
C CYS A 135 30.78 -4.82 -9.02
N GLU A 136 31.17 -5.64 -8.04
CA GLU A 136 31.74 -6.98 -8.27
C GLU A 136 30.71 -7.87 -8.99
N ARG A 137 29.48 -7.94 -8.47
CA ARG A 137 28.42 -8.76 -9.04
C ARG A 137 28.00 -8.33 -10.45
N LEU A 138 28.01 -7.03 -10.75
CA LEU A 138 27.72 -6.52 -12.10
C LEU A 138 28.91 -6.68 -13.06
N GLY A 139 30.11 -6.97 -12.55
CA GLY A 139 31.33 -7.19 -13.32
C GLY A 139 31.61 -8.66 -13.66
N GLU A 140 30.97 -9.61 -12.96
CA GLU A 140 30.97 -11.05 -13.27
C GLU A 140 30.18 -11.39 -14.54
#